data_AF-A0A2H5VYT6-F1
#
_entry.id   AF-A0A2H5VYT6-F1
#
_cell.length_a   1.000
_cell.length_b   1.000
_cell.length_c   1.000
_cell.angle_alpha   90.00
_cell.angle_beta   90.00
_cell.angle_gamma   90.00
#
_symmetry.space_group_name_H-M   'P 1'
#
loop_
_entity.id
_entity.type
_entity.pdbx_description
1 polymer ?
#
loop_
_entity_poly.entity_id
_entity_poly.type
_entity_poly.pdbx_seq_one_letter_code
_entity_poly.pdbx_strand_id
1 'polypeptide(L)'
;MTLFHQFQDVYFDVIGLAEALAQLPESCECGDAEAHFTGRCRCVGAESEKPPGEGEPGCVCHLKKLRERLYWLEEDLQRVKIPQRAGEEWQQWREKSFLLLTCLRSLTASLDQLDQAIEQFRQSSADEPLHRLRACGQELRAWAEKLNALL
;
A
#
# COMPACT_ATOMS: atom_id res chain seq x y z
N MET A 1 20.03 7.08 -4.81
CA MET A 1 19.40 6.48 -3.62
C MET A 1 19.87 5.04 -3.48
N THR A 2 19.95 4.50 -2.27
CA THR A 2 20.28 3.07 -2.04
C THR A 2 18.99 2.24 -2.00
N LEU A 3 19.06 0.94 -2.32
CA LEU A 3 17.92 0.00 -2.23
C LEU A 3 17.23 0.07 -0.86
N PHE A 4 18.01 0.20 0.22
CA PHE A 4 17.50 0.35 1.57
C PHE A 4 16.57 1.57 1.74
N HIS A 5 16.94 2.73 1.20
CA HIS A 5 16.08 3.91 1.26
C HIS A 5 14.80 3.71 0.42
N GLN A 6 14.88 3.03 -0.73
CA GLN A 6 13.70 2.70 -1.53
C GLN A 6 12.75 1.75 -0.78
N PHE A 7 13.27 0.79 -0.02
CA PHE A 7 12.45 -0.07 0.82
C PHE A 7 11.77 0.68 1.97
N GLN A 8 12.48 1.60 2.63
CA GLN A 8 11.88 2.46 3.66
C GLN A 8 10.79 3.36 3.07
N ASP A 9 11.03 3.92 1.88
CA ASP A 9 10.05 4.69 1.13
C ASP A 9 8.77 3.89 0.85
N VAL A 10 8.93 2.63 0.41
CA VAL A 10 7.81 1.71 0.20
C VAL A 10 7.10 1.41 1.53
N TYR A 11 7.84 1.12 2.61
CA TYR A 11 7.27 0.87 3.92
C TYR A 11 6.37 2.03 4.39
N PHE A 12 6.86 3.26 4.35
CA PHE A 12 6.08 4.42 4.79
C PHE A 12 4.85 4.66 3.90
N ASP A 13 4.96 4.46 2.58
CA ASP A 13 3.81 4.60 1.69
C ASP A 13 2.75 3.51 1.92
N VAL A 14 3.15 2.26 2.21
CA VAL A 14 2.22 1.18 2.56
C VAL A 14 1.50 1.49 3.88
N ILE A 15 2.23 1.95 4.90
CA ILE A 15 1.63 2.33 6.19
C ILE A 15 0.66 3.50 6.00
N GLY A 16 1.03 4.54 5.26
CA GLY A 16 0.15 5.68 5.00
C GLY A 16 -1.13 5.27 4.27
N LEU A 17 -1.03 4.38 3.28
CA LEU A 17 -2.20 3.83 2.60
C LEU A 17 -3.08 3.00 3.55
N ALA A 18 -2.48 2.13 4.37
CA ALA A 18 -3.21 1.33 5.35
C ALA A 18 -3.96 2.19 6.38
N GLU A 19 -3.33 3.28 6.85
CA GLU A 19 -3.96 4.24 7.76
C GLU A 19 -5.10 5.00 7.09
N ALA A 20 -4.92 5.46 5.86
CA ALA A 20 -5.98 6.12 5.10
C ALA A 20 -7.19 5.20 4.86
N LEU A 21 -6.95 3.91 4.57
CA LEU A 21 -8.01 2.92 4.40
C LEU A 21 -8.72 2.59 5.72
N ALA A 22 -8.00 2.60 6.84
CA ALA A 22 -8.59 2.36 8.17
C ALA A 22 -9.55 3.48 8.60
N GLN A 23 -9.40 4.69 8.05
CA GLN A 23 -10.29 5.82 8.31
C GLN A 23 -11.59 5.78 7.48
N LEU A 24 -11.72 4.85 6.54
CA LEU A 24 -12.97 4.67 5.80
C LEU A 24 -14.08 4.20 6.75
N PRO A 25 -15.31 4.76 6.62
CA PRO A 25 -16.43 4.34 7.44
C PRO A 25 -16.84 2.90 7.11
N GLU A 26 -17.54 2.25 8.06
CA GLU A 26 -18.08 0.89 7.85
C GLU A 26 -19.28 0.89 6.89
N SER A 27 -19.97 2.01 6.78
CA SER A 27 -21.04 2.23 5.81
C SER A 27 -21.04 3.68 5.32
N CYS A 28 -21.44 3.90 4.06
CA CYS A 28 -21.72 5.27 3.57
C CYS A 28 -22.98 5.33 2.71
N GLU A 29 -23.92 6.17 3.13
CA GLU A 29 -25.12 6.49 2.34
C GLU A 29 -24.92 7.68 1.40
N CYS A 30 -23.74 8.30 1.43
CA CYS A 30 -23.43 9.52 0.70
C CYS A 30 -23.40 9.36 -0.83
N GLY A 31 -23.25 8.13 -1.33
CA GLY A 31 -23.22 7.82 -2.77
C GLY A 31 -22.04 8.41 -3.56
N ASP A 32 -21.12 9.12 -2.90
CA ASP A 32 -19.96 9.73 -3.53
C ASP A 32 -18.68 8.95 -3.17
N ALA A 33 -18.42 7.90 -3.95
CA ALA A 33 -17.23 7.07 -3.80
C ALA A 33 -15.94 7.88 -3.97
N GLU A 34 -15.91 8.83 -4.91
CA GLU A 34 -14.72 9.63 -5.20
C GLU A 34 -14.35 10.55 -4.04
N ALA A 35 -15.34 11.11 -3.35
CA ALA A 35 -15.12 11.90 -2.14
C ALA A 35 -14.41 11.09 -1.05
N HIS A 36 -14.66 9.78 -0.91
CA HIS A 36 -13.95 8.96 0.08
C HIS A 36 -12.48 8.78 -0.27
N PHE A 37 -12.23 8.47 -1.54
CA PHE A 37 -10.88 8.20 -2.01
C PHE A 37 -10.01 9.44 -2.12
N THR A 38 -10.62 10.62 -2.14
CA THR A 38 -9.94 11.91 -2.13
C THR A 38 -9.90 12.57 -0.73
N GLY A 39 -10.45 11.92 0.30
CA GLY A 39 -10.50 12.44 1.68
C GLY A 39 -11.48 13.61 1.86
N ARG A 40 -12.43 13.78 0.94
CA ARG A 40 -13.42 14.87 0.89
C ARG A 40 -14.83 14.44 1.31
N CYS A 41 -15.03 13.15 1.56
CA CYS A 41 -16.33 12.63 1.97
C CYS A 41 -16.66 13.14 3.37
N ARG A 42 -17.88 13.64 3.57
CA ARG A 42 -18.36 14.09 4.89
C ARG A 42 -18.42 12.96 5.93
N CYS A 43 -18.46 11.71 5.46
CA CYS A 43 -18.46 10.52 6.33
C CYS A 43 -17.04 10.10 6.74
N VAL A 44 -16.00 10.62 6.06
CA VAL A 44 -14.60 10.46 6.44
C VAL A 44 -14.22 11.69 7.27
N GLY A 45 -14.06 11.55 8.59
CA GLY A 45 -13.64 12.64 9.47
C GLY A 45 -14.68 13.18 10.45
N ALA A 46 -15.87 12.58 10.57
CA ALA A 46 -16.84 12.99 11.60
C ALA A 46 -16.32 12.82 13.06
N GLU A 47 -15.27 12.02 13.27
CA GLU A 47 -14.60 11.85 14.57
C GLU A 47 -13.23 12.54 14.68
N SER A 48 -12.72 13.17 13.62
CA SER A 48 -11.46 13.90 13.66
C SER A 48 -11.73 15.41 13.59
N GLU A 49 -11.51 16.12 14.70
CA GLU A 49 -11.55 17.59 14.82
C GLU A 49 -10.45 18.30 13.99
N LYS A 50 -9.93 17.68 12.92
CA LYS A 50 -9.05 18.36 11.97
C LYS A 50 -9.93 19.10 10.96
N PRO A 51 -9.81 20.43 10.83
CA PRO A 51 -10.48 21.16 9.76
C PRO A 51 -10.05 20.58 8.41
N PRO A 52 -10.91 20.65 7.36
CA PRO A 52 -10.54 20.28 5.99
C PRO A 52 -9.57 21.35 5.44
N GLY A 53 -8.35 21.36 5.96
CA GLY A 53 -7.25 22.20 5.55
C GLY A 53 -6.27 21.35 4.75
N GLU A 54 -6.16 21.65 3.46
CA GLU A 54 -5.03 21.34 2.58
C GLU A 54 -4.29 20.00 2.84
N GLY A 55 -4.71 18.95 2.12
CA GLY A 55 -3.75 18.20 1.33
C GLY A 55 -3.13 16.93 1.91
N GLU A 56 -3.78 16.21 2.82
CA GLU A 56 -3.45 14.79 2.97
C GLU A 56 -3.88 14.07 1.66
N PRO A 57 -2.95 13.42 0.94
CA PRO A 57 -3.28 12.75 -0.30
C PRO A 57 -4.32 11.67 -0.01
N GLY A 58 -5.44 11.67 -0.72
CA GLY A 58 -6.42 10.59 -0.59
C GLY A 58 -5.83 9.23 -0.97
N CYS A 59 -6.52 8.13 -0.61
CA CYS A 59 -6.09 6.75 -0.83
C CYS A 59 -5.58 6.49 -2.26
N VAL A 60 -6.21 7.09 -3.28
CA VAL A 60 -5.83 6.94 -4.69
C VAL A 60 -4.43 7.52 -4.99
N CYS A 61 -4.07 8.64 -4.35
CA CYS A 61 -2.75 9.24 -4.54
C CYS A 61 -1.66 8.36 -3.92
N HIS A 62 -1.90 7.84 -2.71
CA HIS A 62 -1.01 6.87 -2.07
C HIS A 62 -0.85 5.59 -2.89
N LEU A 63 -1.95 5.04 -3.41
CA LEU A 63 -1.92 3.84 -4.24
C LEU A 63 -1.09 4.04 -5.52
N LYS A 64 -1.29 5.16 -6.24
CA LYS A 64 -0.52 5.44 -7.46
C LYS A 64 0.98 5.56 -7.17
N LYS A 65 1.35 6.32 -6.14
CA LYS A 65 2.74 6.52 -5.73
C LYS A 65 3.40 5.21 -5.33
N LEU A 66 2.69 4.38 -4.56
CA LEU A 66 3.18 3.09 -4.10
C LEU A 66 3.39 2.10 -5.27
N ARG A 67 2.47 2.04 -6.24
CA ARG A 67 2.63 1.22 -7.45
C ARG A 67 3.88 1.59 -8.24
N GLU A 68 4.08 2.88 -8.49
CA GLU A 68 5.28 3.35 -9.21
C GLU A 68 6.57 2.96 -8.47
N ARG A 69 6.60 3.12 -7.14
CA ARG A 69 7.77 2.74 -6.32
C ARG A 69 8.01 1.23 -6.31
N LEU A 70 6.97 0.41 -6.19
CA LEU A 70 7.09 -1.05 -6.23
C LEU A 70 7.64 -1.54 -7.57
N TYR A 71 7.19 -0.95 -8.69
CA TYR A 71 7.69 -1.28 -10.02
C TYR A 71 9.20 -1.05 -10.14
N TRP A 72 9.68 0.14 -9.77
CA TRP A 72 11.11 0.47 -9.86
C TRP A 72 11.95 -0.39 -8.90
N LEU A 73 11.44 -0.66 -7.71
CA LEU A 73 12.14 -1.49 -6.72
C LEU A 73 12.28 -2.95 -7.17
N GLU A 74 11.22 -3.53 -7.75
CA GLU A 74 11.32 -4.89 -8.31
C GLU A 74 12.32 -4.93 -9.48
N GLU A 75 12.31 -3.92 -10.35
CA GLU A 75 13.26 -3.83 -11.46
C GLU A 75 14.72 -3.70 -10.96
N ASP A 76 14.97 -2.84 -9.97
CA ASP A 76 16.29 -2.64 -9.39
C ASP A 76 16.80 -3.93 -8.71
N LEU A 77 15.93 -4.65 -7.98
CA LEU A 77 16.27 -5.94 -7.36
C LEU A 77 16.62 -7.00 -8.38
N GLN A 78 15.89 -7.09 -9.49
CA GLN A 78 16.17 -8.06 -10.55
C GLN A 78 17.49 -7.79 -11.28
N ARG A 79 17.95 -6.53 -11.29
CA ARG A 79 19.21 -6.11 -11.91
C ARG A 79 20.45 -6.38 -11.05
N VAL A 80 20.28 -6.72 -9.77
CA VAL A 80 21.42 -7.03 -8.89
C VAL A 80 22.12 -8.30 -9.36
N LYS A 81 23.36 -8.16 -9.83
CA LYS A 81 24.17 -9.28 -10.33
C LYS A 81 24.74 -10.10 -9.18
N ILE A 82 24.59 -11.42 -9.27
CA ILE A 82 25.20 -12.38 -8.34
C ILE A 82 26.69 -12.57 -8.68
N PRO A 83 27.62 -12.28 -7.75
CA PRO A 83 29.04 -12.60 -7.92
C PRO A 83 29.23 -14.11 -8.07
N GLN A 84 30.11 -14.52 -9.00
CA GLN A 84 30.41 -15.95 -9.25
C GLN A 84 31.15 -16.65 -8.10
N ARG A 85 31.75 -15.90 -7.17
CA ARG A 85 32.37 -16.40 -5.93
C ARG A 85 31.63 -15.83 -4.73
N ALA A 86 30.43 -16.34 -4.55
CA ALA A 86 29.55 -16.03 -3.43
C ALA A 86 29.96 -16.87 -2.21
N GLY A 87 30.40 -16.22 -1.12
CA GLY A 87 30.54 -16.86 0.20
C GLY A 87 29.18 -17.00 0.91
N GLU A 88 29.18 -17.50 2.15
CA GLU A 88 27.97 -17.68 2.96
C GLU A 88 27.14 -16.40 3.11
N GLU A 89 27.79 -15.24 3.24
CA GLU A 89 27.12 -13.92 3.30
C GLU A 89 26.25 -13.65 2.06
N TRP A 90 26.71 -14.09 0.88
CA TRP A 90 25.94 -13.92 -0.35
C TRP A 90 24.75 -14.87 -0.44
N GLN A 91 24.86 -16.07 0.14
CA GLN A 91 23.73 -16.99 0.22
C GLN A 91 22.63 -16.43 1.13
N GLN A 92 22.99 -15.88 2.29
CA GLN A 92 22.05 -15.18 3.17
C GLN A 92 21.40 -13.98 2.47
N TRP A 93 22.17 -13.20 1.71
CA TRP A 93 21.64 -12.09 0.92
C TRP A 93 20.68 -12.56 -0.18
N ARG A 94 20.96 -13.70 -0.82
CA ARG A 94 20.08 -14.29 -1.83
C ARG A 94 18.75 -14.77 -1.23
N GLU A 95 18.78 -15.38 -0.05
CA GLU A 95 17.56 -15.78 0.66
C GLU A 95 16.74 -14.56 1.08
N LYS A 96 17.39 -13.53 1.65
CA LYS A 96 16.72 -12.27 2.00
C LYS A 96 16.12 -11.57 0.77
N SER A 97 16.85 -11.47 -0.34
CA SER A 97 16.33 -10.83 -1.56
C SER A 97 15.17 -11.62 -2.18
N PHE A 98 15.17 -12.95 -2.10
CA PHE A 98 14.02 -13.75 -2.50
C PHE A 98 12.78 -13.45 -1.63
N LEU A 99 12.94 -13.40 -0.30
CA LEU A 99 11.84 -13.06 0.62
C LEU A 99 11.31 -11.64 0.37
N LEU A 100 12.20 -10.68 0.10
CA LEU A 100 11.82 -9.31 -0.26
C LEU A 100 11.02 -9.29 -1.56
N LEU A 101 11.47 -9.98 -2.61
CA LEU A 101 10.73 -10.09 -3.88
C LEU A 101 9.35 -10.74 -3.68
N THR A 102 9.24 -11.77 -2.85
CA THR A 102 7.93 -12.36 -2.51
C THR A 102 7.02 -11.34 -1.82
N CYS A 103 7.53 -10.60 -0.84
CA CYS A 103 6.76 -9.56 -0.16
C CYS A 103 6.29 -8.46 -1.12
N LEU A 104 7.16 -8.00 -2.03
CA LEU A 104 6.81 -6.98 -3.03
C LEU A 104 5.71 -7.46 -3.97
N ARG A 105 5.77 -8.72 -4.44
CA ARG A 105 4.72 -9.29 -5.29
C ARG A 105 3.39 -9.44 -4.55
N SER A 106 3.43 -9.83 -3.28
CA SER A 106 2.23 -9.88 -2.44
C SER A 106 1.63 -8.49 -2.23
N LEU A 107 2.45 -7.47 -1.98
CA LEU A 107 2.00 -6.07 -1.93
C LEU A 107 1.32 -5.65 -3.23
N THR A 108 1.95 -5.90 -4.39
CA THR A 108 1.36 -5.59 -5.70
C THR A 108 0.00 -6.26 -5.90
N ALA A 109 -0.13 -7.54 -5.53
CA ALA A 109 -1.40 -8.25 -5.62
C ALA A 109 -2.48 -7.67 -4.70
N SER A 110 -2.14 -7.26 -3.47
CA SER A 110 -3.08 -6.57 -2.57
C SER A 110 -3.49 -5.20 -3.14
N LEU A 111 -2.62 -4.49 -3.86
CA LEU A 111 -2.98 -3.23 -4.53
C LEU A 111 -3.92 -3.46 -5.72
N ASP A 112 -3.74 -4.55 -6.48
CA ASP A 112 -4.68 -4.94 -7.53
C ASP A 112 -6.07 -5.25 -6.97
N GLN A 113 -6.14 -5.93 -5.83
CA GLN A 113 -7.40 -6.17 -5.12
C GLN A 113 -8.03 -4.87 -4.61
N LEU A 114 -7.22 -3.93 -4.12
CA LEU A 114 -7.69 -2.62 -3.71
C LEU A 114 -8.36 -1.89 -4.87
N ASP A 115 -7.72 -1.83 -6.04
CA ASP A 115 -8.27 -1.15 -7.22
C ASP A 115 -9.60 -1.77 -7.67
N GLN A 116 -9.72 -3.10 -7.61
CA GLN A 116 -10.98 -3.79 -7.91
C GLN A 116 -12.07 -3.41 -6.91
N ALA A 117 -11.75 -3.34 -5.61
CA ALA A 117 -12.71 -2.95 -4.59
C ALA A 117 -13.11 -1.47 -4.71
N ILE A 118 -12.17 -0.57 -5.06
CA ILE A 118 -12.45 0.84 -5.38
C ILE A 118 -13.44 0.93 -6.53
N GLU A 119 -13.19 0.20 -7.62
CA GLU A 119 -14.03 0.24 -8.80
C GLU A 119 -15.43 -0.35 -8.53
N GLN A 120 -15.51 -1.46 -7.79
CA GLN A 120 -16.79 -2.03 -7.34
C GLN A 120 -17.57 -1.07 -6.45
N PHE A 121 -16.88 -0.33 -5.56
CA PHE A 121 -17.51 0.67 -4.73
C PHE A 121 -18.05 1.83 -5.56
N ARG A 122 -17.28 2.33 -6.53
CA ARG A 122 -17.74 3.38 -7.47
C ARG A 122 -18.99 2.99 -8.24
N GLN A 123 -19.12 1.72 -8.61
CA GLN A 123 -20.25 1.22 -9.40
C GLN A 123 -21.51 0.97 -8.56
N SER A 124 -21.34 0.46 -7.34
CA SER A 124 -22.47 -0.04 -6.53
C SER A 124 -22.84 0.83 -5.34
N SER A 125 -21.90 1.66 -4.85
CA SER A 125 -22.00 2.36 -3.56
C SER A 125 -22.40 1.44 -2.39
N ALA A 126 -22.15 0.13 -2.51
CA ALA A 126 -22.48 -0.85 -1.48
C ALA A 126 -21.42 -0.89 -0.37
N ASP A 127 -21.83 -1.31 0.83
CA ASP A 127 -20.94 -1.40 1.99
C ASP A 127 -19.93 -2.56 1.87
N GLU A 128 -20.26 -3.62 1.14
CA GLU A 128 -19.40 -4.79 0.95
C GLU A 128 -18.01 -4.42 0.34
N PRO A 129 -17.93 -3.64 -0.76
CA PRO A 129 -16.67 -3.05 -1.22
C PRO A 129 -15.90 -2.23 -0.18
N LEU A 130 -16.57 -1.45 0.69
CA LEU A 130 -15.91 -0.68 1.76
C LEU A 130 -15.28 -1.60 2.80
N HIS A 131 -15.98 -2.67 3.21
CA HIS A 131 -15.42 -3.67 4.11
C HIS A 131 -14.19 -4.35 3.50
N ARG A 132 -14.21 -4.66 2.21
CA ARG A 132 -13.05 -5.22 1.49
C ARG A 132 -11.88 -4.25 1.46
N LEU A 133 -12.12 -2.96 1.24
CA LEU A 133 -11.08 -1.92 1.27
C LEU A 133 -10.39 -1.85 2.63
N ARG A 134 -11.17 -1.90 3.73
CA ARG A 134 -10.62 -1.94 5.09
C ARG A 134 -9.83 -3.22 5.35
N ALA A 135 -10.33 -4.38 4.92
CA ALA A 135 -9.62 -5.64 5.04
C ALA A 135 -8.27 -5.61 4.28
N CYS A 136 -8.25 -5.07 3.07
CA CYS A 136 -7.02 -4.84 2.31
C CYS A 136 -6.05 -3.92 3.06
N GLY A 137 -6.54 -2.88 3.73
CA GLY A 137 -5.71 -2.01 4.58
C GLY A 137 -4.99 -2.78 5.71
N GLN A 138 -5.67 -3.74 6.35
CA GLN A 138 -5.07 -4.61 7.36
C GLN A 138 -4.01 -5.54 6.76
N GLU A 139 -4.28 -6.11 5.59
CA GLU A 139 -3.30 -6.94 4.89
C GLU A 139 -2.04 -6.14 4.49
N LEU A 140 -2.23 -4.93 3.96
CA LEU A 140 -1.13 -4.02 3.63
C LEU A 140 -0.25 -3.74 4.85
N ARG A 141 -0.86 -3.50 6.02
CA ARG A 141 -0.12 -3.31 7.28
C ARG A 141 0.70 -4.55 7.66
N ALA A 142 0.11 -5.74 7.56
CA ALA A 142 0.82 -6.99 7.82
C ALA A 142 2.00 -7.21 6.86
N TRP A 143 1.86 -6.80 5.60
CA TRP A 143 2.97 -6.84 4.64
C TRP A 143 4.05 -5.81 4.94
N ALA A 144 3.68 -4.60 5.38
CA ALA A 144 4.65 -3.59 5.80
C ALA A 144 5.48 -4.06 7.00
N GLU A 145 4.86 -4.70 7.99
CA GLU A 145 5.55 -5.27 9.15
C GLU A 145 6.54 -6.37 8.74
N LYS A 146 6.12 -7.27 7.85
CA LYS A 146 7.00 -8.30 7.26
C LYS A 146 8.16 -7.68 6.49
N LEU A 147 7.91 -6.63 5.70
CA LEU A 147 8.95 -5.93 4.96
C LEU A 147 9.96 -5.31 5.91
N ASN A 148 9.50 -4.63 6.95
CA ASN A 148 10.36 -4.00 7.95
C ASN A 148 11.20 -5.01 8.74
N ALA A 149 10.69 -6.21 9.00
CA ALA A 149 11.45 -7.28 9.66
C ALA A 149 12.58 -7.88 8.79
N LEU A 150 12.54 -7.66 7.46
CA LEU A 150 13.54 -8.14 6.51
C LEU A 150 14.65 -7.12 6.23
N LEU A 151 14.45 -5.85 6.61
CA LEU A 151 15.40 -4.74 6.49
C LEU A 151 16.37 -4.72 7.68
#